data_AF-A0A935IZB0-F1
#
_entry.id   AF-A0A935IZB0-F1
#
_cell.length_a   1.000
_cell.length_b   1.000
_cell.length_c   1.000
_cell.angle_alpha   90.00
_cell.angle_beta   90.00
_cell.angle_gamma   90.00
#
_symmetry.space_group_name_H-M   'P 1'
#
loop_
_entity.id
_entity.type
_entity.pdbx_description
1 polymer ?
#
loop_
_entity_poly.entity_id
_entity_poly.type
_entity_poly.pdbx_seq_one_letter_code
_entity_poly.pdbx_strand_id
1 'polypeptide(L)'
;MGTVFTCNHPTQVRKLILLAPALLRDHFASYLDLEPVSVPTIIIHGTEDDVVPLKPVRELAEKTFSNLKYVVVEDGHRLHKAFEELNWKEILE
;
A
#
# COMPACT_ATOMS: atom_id res chain seq x y z
N MET A 1 -6.93 5.70 -4.03
CA MET A 1 -7.62 5.34 -5.30
C MET A 1 -7.06 4.05 -5.91
N GLY A 2 -5.74 3.86 -5.98
CA GLY A 2 -5.13 2.61 -6.51
C GLY A 2 -5.73 1.32 -5.94
N THR A 3 -5.81 1.20 -4.61
CA THR A 3 -6.35 -0.02 -4.00
C THR A 3 -7.80 -0.32 -4.39
N VAL A 4 -8.68 0.68 -4.35
CA VAL A 4 -10.10 0.52 -4.70
C VAL A 4 -10.25 -0.01 -6.13
N PHE A 5 -9.48 0.54 -7.07
CA PHE A 5 -9.48 0.05 -8.45
C PHE A 5 -8.99 -1.40 -8.53
N THR A 6 -7.90 -1.73 -7.85
CA THR A 6 -7.35 -3.09 -7.83
C THR A 6 -8.31 -4.10 -7.21
N CYS A 7 -9.07 -3.74 -6.17
CA CYS A 7 -10.11 -4.59 -5.58
C CYS A 7 -11.27 -4.84 -6.56
N ASN A 8 -11.70 -3.82 -7.32
CA ASN A 8 -12.79 -3.96 -8.29
C ASN A 8 -12.38 -4.66 -9.60
N HIS A 9 -11.11 -4.53 -9.98
CA HIS A 9 -10.59 -4.97 -11.28
C HIS A 9 -9.23 -5.68 -11.17
N PRO A 10 -9.10 -6.74 -10.35
CA PRO A 10 -7.82 -7.36 -10.06
C PRO A 10 -7.13 -7.94 -11.32
N THR A 11 -7.91 -8.34 -12.32
CA THR A 11 -7.38 -8.87 -13.60
C THR A 11 -6.83 -7.81 -14.54
N GLN A 12 -7.08 -6.51 -14.27
CA GLN A 12 -6.58 -5.39 -15.07
C GLN A 12 -5.30 -4.77 -14.48
N VAL A 13 -4.87 -5.24 -13.30
CA VAL A 13 -3.71 -4.69 -12.60
C VAL A 13 -2.63 -5.76 -12.52
N ARG A 14 -1.53 -5.56 -13.25
CA ARG A 14 -0.35 -6.44 -13.18
C ARG A 14 0.33 -6.36 -11.81
N LYS A 15 0.45 -5.16 -11.25
CA LYS A 15 1.19 -4.86 -10.01
C LYS A 15 0.69 -3.54 -9.43
N LEU A 16 0.60 -3.47 -8.10
CA LEU A 16 0.21 -2.26 -7.37
C LEU A 16 1.37 -1.79 -6.49
N ILE A 17 1.70 -0.50 -6.55
CA ILE A 17 2.68 0.13 -5.66
C ILE A 17 1.98 1.30 -4.97
N LEU A 18 2.03 1.32 -3.65
CA LEU A 18 1.42 2.36 -2.82
C LEU A 18 2.48 3.02 -1.93
N LEU A 19 2.44 4.34 -1.86
CA LEU A 19 3.33 5.17 -1.05
C LEU A 19 2.49 5.83 0.04
N ALA A 20 2.78 5.52 1.31
CA ALA A 20 2.06 6.02 2.49
C ALA A 20 0.52 6.04 2.33
N PRO A 21 -0.14 4.89 2.05
CA PRO A 21 -1.54 4.88 1.65
C PRO A 21 -2.51 5.13 2.81
N ALA A 22 -3.49 6.01 2.59
CA ALA A 22 -4.60 6.29 3.51
C ALA A 22 -5.70 5.21 3.45
N LEU A 23 -5.40 3.97 3.87
CA LEU A 23 -6.34 2.85 3.86
C LEU A 23 -7.44 2.94 4.94
N LEU A 24 -7.27 3.80 5.94
CA LEU A 24 -8.15 3.92 7.11
C LEU A 24 -9.41 4.78 6.89
N ARG A 25 -9.61 5.38 5.71
CA ARG A 25 -10.78 6.24 5.47
C ARG A 25 -12.06 5.42 5.40
N ASP A 26 -13.16 5.95 5.96
CA ASP A 26 -14.46 5.28 6.12
C ASP A 26 -15.03 4.61 4.86
N HIS A 27 -14.71 5.13 3.67
CA HIS A 27 -15.12 4.55 2.39
C HIS A 27 -14.42 3.22 2.05
N PHE A 28 -13.43 2.81 2.85
CA PHE A 28 -12.67 1.58 2.62
C PHE A 28 -13.24 0.36 3.33
N ALA A 29 -14.11 0.56 4.34
CA ALA A 29 -14.66 -0.53 5.15
C ALA A 29 -15.42 -1.57 4.30
N SER A 30 -16.13 -1.13 3.25
CA SER A 30 -16.86 -2.01 2.34
C SER A 30 -15.98 -2.95 1.51
N TYR A 31 -14.66 -2.69 1.44
CA TYR A 31 -13.71 -3.54 0.72
C TYR A 31 -13.04 -4.58 1.62
N LEU A 32 -13.21 -4.50 2.95
CA LEU A 32 -12.63 -5.46 3.91
C LEU A 32 -13.40 -6.77 3.98
N ASP A 33 -14.67 -6.77 3.56
CA ASP A 33 -15.52 -7.97 3.48
C ASP A 33 -15.34 -8.73 2.16
N LEU A 34 -14.47 -8.23 1.26
CA LEU A 34 -14.13 -8.91 0.01
C LEU A 34 -12.97 -9.89 0.23
N GLU A 35 -12.93 -10.91 -0.62
CA GLU A 35 -11.79 -11.84 -0.66
C GLU A 35 -10.47 -11.07 -0.91
N PRO A 36 -9.38 -11.41 -0.19
CA PRO A 36 -8.09 -10.74 -0.35
C PRO A 36 -7.57 -10.80 -1.80
N VAL A 37 -7.10 -9.66 -2.29
CA VAL A 37 -6.64 -9.52 -3.67
C VAL A 37 -5.23 -10.09 -3.84
N SER A 38 -5.03 -10.95 -4.84
CA SER A 38 -3.76 -11.64 -5.10
C SER A 38 -2.78 -10.88 -6.00
N VAL A 39 -3.16 -9.68 -6.46
CA VAL A 39 -2.29 -8.80 -7.26
C VAL A 39 -1.01 -8.50 -6.49
N PRO A 40 0.19 -8.70 -7.09
CA PRO A 40 1.45 -8.33 -6.47
C PRO A 40 1.42 -6.87 -6.01
N THR A 41 1.54 -6.67 -4.70
CA THR A 41 1.38 -5.35 -4.08
C THR A 41 2.60 -5.00 -3.25
N ILE A 42 3.15 -3.80 -3.46
CA ILE A 42 4.20 -3.23 -2.64
C ILE A 42 3.64 -2.00 -1.94
N ILE A 43 3.77 -1.94 -0.62
CA ILE A 43 3.49 -0.74 0.16
C ILE A 43 4.79 -0.22 0.76
N ILE A 44 5.05 1.07 0.62
CA ILE A 44 6.18 1.75 1.25
C ILE A 44 5.62 2.76 2.24
N HIS A 45 6.07 2.71 3.49
CA HIS A 45 5.54 3.52 4.58
C HIS A 45 6.68 4.04 5.48
N GLY A 46 6.63 5.34 5.79
CA GLY A 46 7.58 6.01 6.67
C GLY A 46 7.34 5.68 8.15
N THR A 47 8.39 5.48 8.94
CA THR A 47 8.26 5.31 10.40
C THR A 47 7.84 6.60 11.11
N GLU A 48 8.08 7.76 10.48
CA GLU A 48 7.77 9.09 10.99
C GLU A 48 6.53 9.69 10.30
N ASP A 49 5.68 8.85 9.69
CA ASP A 49 4.41 9.27 9.11
C ASP A 49 3.45 9.77 10.20
N ASP A 50 3.19 11.08 10.17
CA ASP A 50 2.30 11.78 11.08
C ASP A 50 0.90 12.04 10.49
N VAL A 51 0.66 11.61 9.25
CA VAL A 51 -0.62 11.79 8.53
C VAL A 51 -1.44 10.51 8.55
N VAL A 52 -0.81 9.36 8.32
CA VAL A 52 -1.46 8.05 8.38
C VAL A 52 -0.66 7.10 9.27
N PRO A 53 -1.29 6.47 10.28
CA PRO A 53 -0.53 5.66 11.23
C PRO A 53 -0.10 4.33 10.59
N LEU A 54 1.18 4.00 10.73
CA LEU A 54 1.79 2.81 10.13
C LEU A 54 1.09 1.50 10.54
N LYS A 55 0.87 1.29 11.84
CA LYS A 55 0.36 0.00 12.34
C LYS A 55 -1.06 -0.31 11.84
N PRO A 56 -2.06 0.58 11.97
CA PRO A 56 -3.40 0.28 11.47
C PRO A 56 -3.47 0.17 9.93
N VAL A 57 -2.67 0.97 9.20
CA VAL A 57 -2.58 0.83 7.73
C VAL A 57 -2.02 -0.54 7.34
N ARG A 58 -0.98 -1.02 8.05
CA ARG A 58 -0.40 -2.34 7.81
C ARG A 58 -1.39 -3.47 8.05
N GLU A 59 -2.10 -3.44 9.18
CA GLU A 59 -3.12 -4.45 9.51
C GLU A 59 -4.23 -4.52 8.46
N LEU A 60 -4.66 -3.37 7.92
CA LEU A 60 -5.63 -3.34 6.82
C LEU A 60 -5.05 -3.86 5.51
N ALA A 61 -3.81 -3.50 5.19
CA ALA A 61 -3.14 -3.98 3.99
C ALA A 61 -2.99 -5.51 3.98
N GLU A 62 -2.58 -6.10 5.11
CA GLU A 62 -2.41 -7.55 5.27
C GLU A 62 -3.75 -8.31 5.16
N LYS A 63 -4.88 -7.68 5.49
CA LYS A 63 -6.21 -8.23 5.24
C LYS A 63 -6.66 -8.08 3.79
N THR A 64 -6.29 -6.96 3.15
CA THR A 64 -6.77 -6.61 1.81
C THR A 64 -6.01 -7.36 0.70
N PHE A 65 -4.71 -7.62 0.90
CA PHE A 65 -3.83 -8.19 -0.13
C PHE A 65 -3.18 -9.49 0.34
N SER A 66 -3.36 -10.57 -0.43
CA SER A 66 -2.73 -11.86 -0.14
C SER A 66 -1.29 -11.96 -0.68
N ASN A 67 -0.89 -11.06 -1.58
CA ASN A 67 0.47 -10.98 -2.15
C ASN A 67 1.09 -9.60 -1.87
N LEU A 68 1.49 -9.38 -0.63
CA LEU A 68 1.94 -8.09 -0.11
C LEU A 68 3.41 -8.10 0.31
N LYS A 69 4.19 -7.17 -0.22
CA LYS A 69 5.49 -6.74 0.32
C LYS A 69 5.31 -5.39 1.02
N TYR A 70 5.50 -5.36 2.32
CA TYR A 70 5.42 -4.12 3.11
C TYR A 70 6.82 -3.65 3.47
N VAL A 71 7.23 -2.51 2.92
CA VAL A 71 8.55 -1.88 3.13
C VAL A 71 8.38 -0.72 4.09
N VAL A 72 9.12 -0.77 5.19
CA VAL A 72 9.16 0.31 6.18
C VAL A 72 10.49 1.04 6.04
N VAL A 73 10.44 2.37 5.99
CA VAL A 73 11.61 3.24 5.81
C VAL A 73 11.65 4.33 6.88
N GLU A 74 12.83 4.78 7.26
CA GLU A 74 13.02 5.91 8.18
C GLU A 74 12.82 7.24 7.43
N ASP A 75 11.55 7.64 7.32
CA ASP A 75 11.10 8.85 6.61
C ASP A 75 9.70 9.26 7.10
N GLY A 76 9.26 10.46 6.73
CA GLY A 76 7.90 10.96 6.99
C GLY A 76 6.89 10.57 5.90
N HIS A 77 5.67 11.11 6.00
CA HIS A 77 4.55 10.78 5.11
C HIS A 77 4.86 10.92 3.61
N ARG A 78 5.65 11.93 3.24
CA ARG A 78 5.99 12.23 1.84
C ARG A 78 7.06 11.30 1.25
N LEU A 79 7.72 10.49 2.09
CA LEU A 79 8.81 9.60 1.68
C LEU A 79 9.91 10.33 0.88
N HIS A 80 10.24 11.58 1.22
CA HIS A 80 11.10 12.42 0.38
C HIS A 80 12.50 11.83 0.22
N LYS A 81 13.09 11.33 1.31
CA LYS A 81 14.41 10.71 1.30
C LYS A 81 14.35 9.33 0.64
N ALA A 82 13.40 8.50 1.08
CA ALA A 82 13.24 7.16 0.57
C ALA A 82 12.97 7.15 -0.95
N PHE A 83 12.21 8.12 -1.46
CA PHE A 83 11.90 8.22 -2.90
C PHE A 83 13.17 8.36 -3.76
N GLU A 84 14.20 9.05 -3.26
CA GLU A 84 15.48 9.20 -3.98
C GLU A 84 16.38 7.96 -3.87
N GLU A 85 16.28 7.21 -2.77
CA GLU A 85 17.18 6.09 -2.46
C GLU A 85 16.67 4.73 -2.96
N LEU A 86 15.36 4.59 -3.17
CA LEU A 86 14.73 3.34 -3.59
C LEU A 86 15.15 2.91 -5.00
N ASN A 87 15.42 1.61 -5.18
CA ASN A 87 15.68 1.02 -6.48
C ASN A 87 14.38 0.86 -7.29
N TRP A 88 13.94 1.95 -7.93
CA TRP A 88 12.70 1.97 -8.70
C TRP A 88 12.65 0.95 -9.83
N LYS A 89 13.79 0.61 -10.45
CA LYS A 89 13.83 -0.42 -11.50
C LYS A 89 13.36 -1.75 -10.93
N GLU A 90 13.94 -2.20 -9.83
CA GLU A 90 13.53 -3.44 -9.15
C GLU A 90 12.07 -3.38 -8.65
N ILE A 91 11.63 -2.21 -8.16
CA ILE A 91 10.25 -2.04 -7.67
C ILE A 91 9.23 -2.11 -8.81
N LEU A 92 9.57 -1.66 -10.02
CA LEU A 92 8.65 -1.57 -11.16
C LEU A 92 8.60 -2.83 -12.03
N GLU A 93 9.66 -3.65 -12.07
CA GLU A 93 9.68 -4.95 -12.77
C GLU A 93 8.63 -5.94 -12.24
#